data_AF-A0AAJ3YE08-F1
#
_entry.id   AF-A0AAJ3YE08-F1
#
_cell.length_a   1.000
_cell.length_b   1.000
_cell.length_c   1.000
_cell.angle_alpha   90.00
_cell.angle_beta   90.00
_cell.angle_gamma   90.00
#
_symmetry.space_group_name_H-M   'P 1'
#
loop_
_entity.id
_entity.type
_entity.pdbx_description
1 polymer ?
#
loop_
_entity_poly.entity_id
_entity_poly.type
_entity_poly.pdbx_seq_one_letter_code
_entity_poly.pdbx_strand_id
1 'polypeptide(L)'
;MEFWENYLIAHVDCSAETVIFDAIKECQISGLLNGWVLENEPYQHINWWLCKGEVKVGLQQTRENIAMTSVVLPYTSEETLEQANDVTRELFMLFNNTNHILNSTL
;
A
#
# COMPACT_ATOMS: atom_id res chain seq x y z
N MET A 1 -17.56 -5.22 -17.45
CA MET A 1 -16.18 -5.35 -16.93
C MET A 1 -16.07 -4.36 -15.78
N GLU A 2 -16.84 -4.58 -14.71
CA GLU A 2 -17.07 -3.60 -13.62
C GLU A 2 -16.23 -3.90 -12.36
N PHE A 3 -15.54 -5.05 -12.34
CA PHE A 3 -14.80 -5.50 -11.16
C PHE A 3 -13.73 -4.50 -10.71
N TRP A 4 -13.06 -3.86 -11.66
CA TRP A 4 -11.98 -2.91 -11.39
C TRP A 4 -12.45 -1.48 -11.18
N GLU A 5 -13.70 -1.14 -11.54
CA GLU A 5 -14.22 0.23 -11.38
C GLU A 5 -14.49 0.59 -9.92
N ASN A 6 -14.71 -0.42 -9.08
CA ASN A 6 -15.03 -0.27 -7.66
C ASN A 6 -13.84 -0.63 -6.74
N TYR A 7 -12.65 -0.85 -7.31
CA TYR A 7 -11.43 -1.14 -6.56
C TYR A 7 -10.84 0.16 -6.02
N LEU A 8 -10.72 0.26 -4.70
CA LEU A 8 -10.15 1.42 -4.03
C LEU A 8 -8.64 1.46 -4.23
N ILE A 9 -8.14 2.67 -4.47
CA ILE A 9 -6.72 2.95 -4.66
C ILE A 9 -6.33 3.99 -3.62
N ALA A 10 -5.55 3.59 -2.63
CA ALA A 10 -4.90 4.53 -1.74
C ALA A 10 -3.66 5.09 -2.44
N HIS A 11 -3.66 6.40 -2.70
CA HIS A 11 -2.47 7.16 -3.03
C HIS A 11 -1.75 7.50 -1.73
N VAL A 12 -0.44 7.28 -1.68
CA VAL A 12 0.39 7.59 -0.52
C VAL A 12 1.55 8.47 -0.97
N ASP A 13 1.77 9.55 -0.24
CA ASP A 13 2.84 10.51 -0.49
C ASP A 13 3.63 10.80 0.78
N CYS A 14 4.84 11.31 0.57
CA CYS A 14 5.70 11.86 1.61
C CYS A 14 6.30 13.20 1.15
N SER A 15 7.18 13.77 1.98
CA SER A 15 7.96 14.97 1.62
C SER A 15 8.56 14.85 0.21
N ALA A 16 8.52 15.96 -0.53
CA ALA A 16 8.97 16.01 -1.93
C ALA A 16 10.46 15.66 -2.13
N GLU A 17 11.26 15.73 -1.06
CA GLU A 17 12.69 15.44 -1.07
C GLU A 17 13.00 13.99 -0.63
N THR A 18 11.97 13.17 -0.40
CA THR A 18 12.11 11.81 0.13
C THR A 18 11.56 10.79 -0.86
N VAL A 19 12.30 9.71 -1.07
CA VAL A 19 11.83 8.58 -1.87
C VAL A 19 10.75 7.84 -1.08
N ILE A 20 9.59 7.62 -1.71
CA ILE A 20 8.41 7.06 -1.03
C ILE A 20 8.68 5.74 -0.30
N PHE A 21 9.47 4.85 -0.91
CA PHE A 21 9.78 3.55 -0.30
C PHE A 21 10.75 3.65 0.88
N ASP A 22 11.62 4.67 0.92
CA ASP A 22 12.47 4.93 2.07
C ASP A 22 11.63 5.44 3.24
N ALA A 23 10.67 6.34 2.98
CA ALA A 23 9.72 6.81 4.00
C ALA A 23 8.84 5.67 4.54
N ILE A 24 8.33 4.80 3.67
CA ILE A 24 7.57 3.61 4.10
C ILE A 24 8.48 2.68 4.93
N LYS A 25 9.75 2.51 4.55
CA LYS A 25 10.69 1.68 5.30
C LYS A 25 10.99 2.27 6.68
N GLU A 26 11.09 3.58 6.80
CA GLU A 26 11.24 4.28 8.08
C GLU A 26 10.02 4.04 8.99
N CYS A 27 8.80 4.16 8.44
CA CYS A 27 7.57 3.84 9.16
C CYS A 27 7.56 2.38 9.64
N GLN A 28 8.03 1.43 8.82
CA GLN A 28 8.16 0.03 9.22
C GLN A 28 9.13 -0.12 10.40
N ILE A 29 10.34 0.44 10.30
CA ILE A 29 11.38 0.36 11.34
C ILE A 29 10.89 0.99 12.66
N SER A 30 10.11 2.06 12.56
CA SER A 30 9.52 2.78 13.69
C SER A 30 8.27 2.10 14.27
N GLY A 31 7.83 0.96 13.71
CA GLY A 31 6.66 0.23 14.17
C GLY A 31 5.31 0.89 13.86
N LEU A 32 5.29 1.89 12.96
CA LEU A 32 4.09 2.66 12.61
C LEU A 32 3.18 1.94 11.61
N LEU A 33 3.67 0.88 10.96
CA LEU A 33 2.91 0.12 9.97
C LEU A 33 2.19 -1.10 10.54
N ASN A 34 1.98 -1.20 11.85
CA ASN A 34 1.15 -2.26 12.47
C ASN A 34 1.47 -3.69 11.96
N GLY A 35 2.76 -4.03 11.91
CA GLY A 35 3.25 -5.34 11.47
C GLY A 35 3.34 -5.56 9.96
N TRP A 36 2.93 -4.59 9.12
CA TRP A 36 3.19 -4.63 7.69
C TRP A 36 4.67 -4.46 7.40
N VAL A 37 5.19 -5.27 6.47
CA VAL A 37 6.60 -5.31 6.08
C VAL A 37 6.73 -4.92 4.61
N LEU A 38 7.57 -3.92 4.32
CA LEU A 38 7.94 -3.55 2.97
C LEU A 38 9.03 -4.48 2.44
N GLU A 39 8.72 -5.15 1.33
CA GLU A 39 9.58 -6.10 0.62
C GLU A 39 9.76 -5.71 -0.84
N ASN A 40 10.96 -5.92 -1.36
CA ASN A 40 11.27 -5.79 -2.79
C ASN A 40 11.23 -7.19 -3.41
N GLU A 41 10.07 -7.59 -3.92
CA GLU A 41 9.82 -8.91 -4.51
C GLU A 41 9.18 -8.72 -5.90
N PRO A 42 9.98 -8.54 -6.97
CA PRO A 42 9.44 -8.24 -8.29
C PRO A 42 8.50 -9.34 -8.81
N TYR A 43 7.22 -9.00 -8.99
CA TYR A 43 6.18 -9.91 -9.49
C TYR A 43 5.10 -9.13 -10.26
N GLN A 44 4.68 -9.63 -11.43
CA GLN A 44 3.65 -9.00 -12.28
C GLN A 44 3.81 -7.47 -12.47
N HIS A 45 5.02 -7.02 -12.79
CA HIS A 45 5.36 -5.59 -12.97
C HIS A 45 5.30 -4.72 -11.70
N ILE A 46 5.13 -5.31 -10.53
CA ILE A 46 5.18 -4.65 -9.23
C ILE A 46 6.47 -5.05 -8.52
N ASN A 47 7.27 -4.06 -8.12
CA ASN A 47 8.55 -4.28 -7.46
C ASN A 47 8.43 -4.30 -5.93
N TRP A 48 7.50 -3.54 -5.38
CA TRP A 48 7.39 -3.29 -3.94
C TRP A 48 6.07 -3.77 -3.40
N TRP A 49 6.14 -4.48 -2.27
CA TRP A 49 4.98 -5.10 -1.63
C TRP A 49 4.97 -4.77 -0.15
N LEU A 50 3.80 -4.45 0.38
CA LEU A 50 3.52 -4.50 1.81
C LEU A 50 2.95 -5.88 2.15
N CYS A 51 3.60 -6.61 3.04
CA CYS A 51 3.24 -7.97 3.43
C CYS A 51 2.81 -8.02 4.89
N LYS A 52 1.71 -8.72 5.20
CA LYS A 52 1.26 -9.01 6.58
C LYS A 52 0.55 -10.37 6.62
N GLY A 53 1.22 -11.35 7.25
CA GLY A 53 0.75 -12.74 7.22
C GLY A 53 0.71 -13.25 5.78
N GLU A 54 -0.45 -13.72 5.33
CA GLU A 54 -0.67 -14.20 3.96
C GLU A 54 -1.06 -13.07 2.98
N VAL A 55 -1.38 -11.87 3.48
CA VAL A 55 -1.83 -10.75 2.66
C VAL A 55 -0.63 -9.97 2.11
N LYS A 56 -0.68 -9.66 0.81
CA LYS A 56 0.29 -8.77 0.16
C LYS A 56 -0.42 -7.65 -0.59
N VAL A 57 0.06 -6.43 -0.48
CA VAL A 57 -0.43 -5.27 -1.24
C VAL A 57 0.69 -4.71 -2.10
N GLY A 58 0.50 -4.77 -3.41
CA GLY A 58 1.44 -4.22 -4.38
C GLY A 58 1.39 -2.70 -4.38
N LEU A 59 2.57 -2.07 -4.33
CA LEU A 59 2.75 -0.64 -4.41
C LEU A 59 3.38 -0.24 -5.74
N GLN A 60 2.69 0.60 -6.49
CA GLN A 60 3.21 1.15 -7.74
C GLN A 60 3.65 2.59 -7.52
N GLN A 61 4.93 2.85 -7.73
CA GLN A 61 5.48 4.20 -7.69
C GLN A 61 4.99 5.00 -8.91
N THR A 62 4.41 6.17 -8.65
CA THR A 62 3.96 7.09 -9.71
C THR A 62 4.90 8.29 -9.84
N ARG A 63 5.53 8.70 -8.73
CA ARG A 63 6.60 9.70 -8.66
C ARG A 63 7.60 9.31 -7.58
N GLU A 64 8.73 10.01 -7.52
CA GLU A 64 9.77 9.75 -6.52
C GLU A 64 9.22 9.65 -5.09
N ASN A 65 8.38 10.61 -4.70
CA ASN A 65 7.76 10.71 -3.38
C ASN A 65 6.29 10.25 -3.32
N ILE A 66 5.78 9.56 -4.35
CA ILE A 66 4.36 9.12 -4.41
C ILE A 66 4.24 7.68 -4.93
N ALA A 67 3.46 6.87 -4.23
CA ALA A 67 3.04 5.54 -4.67
C ALA A 67 1.51 5.38 -4.56
N MET A 68 0.99 4.29 -5.11
CA MET A 68 -0.40 3.90 -4.97
C MET A 68 -0.54 2.40 -4.76
N THR A 69 -1.57 1.98 -4.03
CA THR A 69 -1.94 0.55 -3.94
C THR A 69 -2.46 0.08 -5.30
N SER A 70 -1.93 -1.04 -5.79
CA SER A 70 -2.26 -1.55 -7.14
C SER A 70 -3.04 -2.86 -7.09
N VAL A 71 -2.60 -3.82 -6.27
CA VAL A 71 -3.22 -5.15 -6.17
C VAL A 71 -3.13 -5.66 -4.74
N VAL A 72 -4.12 -6.43 -4.31
CA VAL A 72 -4.13 -7.13 -3.03
C VAL A 72 -4.18 -8.63 -3.30
N LEU A 73 -3.30 -9.40 -2.66
CA LEU A 73 -3.18 -10.86 -2.73
C LEU A 73 -3.39 -11.46 -1.32
N PRO A 74 -3.88 -12.70 -1.18
CA PRO A 74 -4.38 -13.55 -2.26
C PRO A 74 -5.76 -13.09 -2.75
N TYR A 75 -6.03 -13.30 -4.04
CA TYR A 75 -7.34 -13.05 -4.62
C TYR A 75 -8.05 -14.40 -4.83
N THR A 76 -8.96 -14.78 -3.94
CA THR A 76 -9.68 -16.06 -4.01
C THR A 76 -11.20 -15.87 -4.01
N SER A 77 -11.81 -15.67 -5.20
CA SER A 77 -13.27 -15.70 -5.53
C SER A 77 -14.32 -14.95 -4.66
N GLU A 78 -15.40 -14.52 -5.34
CA GLU A 78 -16.67 -13.86 -4.94
C GLU A 78 -16.67 -12.69 -3.92
N GLU A 79 -15.88 -12.71 -2.84
CA GLU A 79 -15.79 -11.62 -1.83
C GLU A 79 -14.53 -10.75 -1.96
N THR A 80 -13.82 -10.90 -3.06
CA THR A 80 -12.45 -10.40 -3.24
C THR A 80 -12.32 -8.88 -3.35
N LEU A 81 -13.34 -8.17 -3.82
CA LEU A 81 -13.29 -6.72 -3.98
C LEU A 81 -13.47 -6.00 -2.64
N GLU A 82 -14.46 -6.42 -1.85
CA GLU A 82 -14.73 -5.82 -0.54
C GLU A 82 -13.56 -6.04 0.41
N GLN A 83 -13.04 -7.27 0.45
CA GLN A 83 -11.84 -7.60 1.23
C GLN A 83 -10.62 -6.79 0.79
N ALA A 84 -10.38 -6.66 -0.51
CA ALA A 84 -9.29 -5.82 -1.00
C ALA A 84 -9.50 -4.35 -0.64
N ASN A 85 -10.73 -3.84 -0.74
CA ASN A 85 -11.07 -2.48 -0.35
C ASN A 85 -10.89 -2.25 1.16
N ASP A 86 -11.21 -3.23 2.00
CA ASP A 86 -10.99 -3.16 3.44
C ASP A 86 -9.50 -3.12 3.79
N VAL A 87 -8.69 -3.93 3.12
CA VAL A 87 -7.23 -3.87 3.25
C VAL A 87 -6.69 -2.51 2.78
N THR A 88 -7.18 -1.99 1.65
CA THR A 88 -6.78 -0.65 1.17
C THR A 88 -7.19 0.44 2.16
N ARG A 89 -8.37 0.36 2.79
CA ARG A 89 -8.80 1.30 3.84
C ARG A 89 -7.94 1.18 5.10
N GLU A 90 -7.56 -0.04 5.51
CA GLU A 90 -6.62 -0.23 6.62
C GLU A 90 -5.31 0.51 6.33
N LEU A 91 -4.72 0.30 5.14
CA LEU A 91 -3.48 0.96 4.74
C LEU A 91 -3.61 2.49 4.68
N PHE A 92 -4.70 3.00 4.10
CA PHE A 92 -5.00 4.44 4.09
C PHE A 92 -5.02 5.02 5.52
N MET A 93 -5.69 4.36 6.46
CA MET A 93 -5.74 4.80 7.85
C MET A 93 -4.38 4.69 8.54
N LEU A 94 -3.60 3.65 8.24
CA LEU A 94 -2.26 3.46 8.78
C LEU A 94 -1.31 4.55 8.29
N PHE A 95 -1.29 4.84 6.98
CA PHE A 95 -0.43 5.87 6.40
C PHE A 95 -0.69 7.24 7.03
N ASN A 96 -1.97 7.60 7.24
CA ASN A 96 -2.33 8.86 7.90
C ASN A 96 -2.08 8.89 9.41
N ASN A 97 -1.73 7.76 10.05
CA ASN A 97 -1.37 7.66 11.46
C ASN A 97 0.16 7.55 11.70
N THR A 98 0.97 7.91 10.70
CA THR A 98 2.45 7.83 10.79
C THR A 98 3.11 9.10 11.34
N ASN A 99 2.42 9.90 12.15
CA ASN A 99 2.91 11.19 12.65
C ASN A 99 3.40 12.14 11.53
N HIS A 100 2.67 12.19 10.41
CA HIS A 100 2.96 13.01 9.21
C HIS A 100 4.16 12.59 8.35
N ILE A 101 4.76 11.41 8.58
CA ILE A 101 5.80 10.88 7.67
C ILE A 101 5.20 10.55 6.31
N LEU A 102 4.04 9.91 6.33
CA LEU A 102 3.22 9.60 5.16
C LEU A 102 1.89 10.33 5.28
N ASN A 103 1.33 10.66 4.12
CA ASN A 103 -0.07 11.07 3.97
C ASN A 103 -0.71 10.18 2.91
N SER A 104 -2.02 9.97 3.01
CA SER A 104 -2.73 9.18 2.02
C SER A 104 -4.09 9.75 1.70
N THR A 105 -4.49 9.60 0.42
CA THR A 105 -5.82 9.89 -0.11
C THR A 105 -6.41 8.64 -0.76
N LEU A 106 -7.73 8.48 -0.65
CA LEU A 106 -8.52 7.40 -1.27
C LEU A 106 -9.27 7.91 -2.50
#